data_AF-A0A8R1E4V8-F1
#
_entry.id   AF-A0A8R1E4V8-F1
#
_cell.length_a   1.000
_cell.length_b   1.000
_cell.length_c   1.000
_cell.angle_alpha   90.00
_cell.angle_beta   90.00
_cell.angle_gamma   90.00
#
_symmetry.space_group_name_H-M   'P 1'
#
loop_
_entity.id
_entity.type
_entity.pdbx_description
1 polymer ?
#
loop_
_entity_poly.entity_id
_entity_poly.type
_entity_poly.pdbx_seq_one_letter_code
_entity_poly.pdbx_strand_id
1 'polypeptide(L)'
;MTRSSLFEELAEIAKERIMIIDGAMAFQELVKAYGDQARSLLQGGVDILLVETVFDSANAKAALFAIRTLFEDDGLPEVPVFLSGTIVDMSGRTLSGQTGEAFLVSTRQGNPMCVGLNCALGAKDMRQFVENMSKWSDALILCYPNAGWWKRN
;
A
#
# COMPACT_ATOMS: atom_id res chain seq x y z
N MET A 1 -4.69 -24.33 -8.40
CA MET A 1 -5.51 -23.13 -8.14
C MET A 1 -6.25 -22.75 -9.39
N THR A 2 -7.59 -22.73 -9.35
CA THR A 2 -8.41 -22.27 -10.48
C THR A 2 -8.45 -20.75 -10.51
N ARG A 3 -8.56 -20.14 -11.70
CA ARG A 3 -8.61 -18.68 -11.87
C ARG A 3 -9.69 -18.00 -11.00
N SER A 4 -10.77 -18.72 -10.66
CA SER A 4 -11.84 -18.27 -9.76
C SER A 4 -11.41 -18.09 -8.30
N SER A 5 -10.58 -18.99 -7.76
CA SER A 5 -10.19 -18.95 -6.34
C SER A 5 -9.22 -17.80 -6.06
N LEU A 6 -8.37 -17.46 -7.04
CA LEU A 6 -7.44 -16.35 -6.95
C LEU A 6 -8.16 -14.99 -7.00
N PHE A 7 -9.29 -14.91 -7.71
CA PHE A 7 -10.14 -13.71 -7.72
C PHE A 7 -10.93 -13.55 -6.42
N GLU A 8 -11.38 -14.66 -5.81
CA GLU A 8 -12.03 -14.62 -4.49
C GLU A 8 -11.04 -14.23 -3.38
N GLU A 9 -9.83 -14.80 -3.37
CA GLU A 9 -8.76 -14.39 -2.44
C GLU A 9 -8.37 -12.90 -2.63
N LEU A 10 -8.23 -12.43 -3.88
CA LEU A 10 -7.95 -11.02 -4.16
C LEU A 10 -9.12 -10.09 -3.75
N ALA A 11 -10.36 -10.55 -3.84
CA ALA A 11 -11.54 -9.80 -3.41
C ALA A 11 -11.71 -9.78 -1.88
N GLU A 12 -11.24 -10.80 -1.18
CA GLU A 12 -11.15 -10.78 0.30
C GLU A 12 -10.06 -9.82 0.76
N ILE A 13 -8.87 -9.84 0.15
CA ILE A 13 -7.81 -8.85 0.41
C ILE A 13 -8.32 -7.42 0.21
N ALA A 14 -9.18 -7.20 -0.78
CA ALA A 14 -9.79 -5.88 -1.01
C ALA A 14 -10.72 -5.40 0.12
N LYS A 15 -11.20 -6.28 1.01
CA LYS A 15 -11.96 -5.90 2.22
C LYS A 15 -11.06 -5.54 3.40
N GLU A 16 -9.78 -5.91 3.37
CA GLU A 16 -8.80 -5.72 4.43
C GLU A 16 -7.89 -4.49 4.20
N ARG A 17 -8.37 -3.54 3.40
CA ARG A 17 -7.59 -2.39 2.95
C ARG A 17 -7.81 -1.15 3.79
N ILE A 18 -6.72 -0.45 4.08
CA ILE A 18 -6.75 0.94 4.52
C ILE A 18 -6.71 1.80 3.27
N MET A 19 -7.79 2.52 3.02
CA MET A 19 -7.85 3.46 1.90
C MET A 19 -7.11 4.74 2.28
N ILE A 20 -6.10 5.09 1.50
CA ILE A 20 -5.39 6.35 1.66
C ILE A 20 -6.36 7.51 1.40
N ILE A 21 -6.33 8.48 2.31
CA ILE A 21 -7.09 9.72 2.23
C ILE A 21 -6.20 10.74 1.52
N ASP A 22 -6.54 11.07 0.27
CA ASP A 22 -5.85 12.10 -0.49
C ASP A 22 -6.46 13.48 -0.23
N GLY A 23 -5.65 14.41 0.29
CA GLY A 23 -6.08 15.77 0.61
C GLY A 23 -5.12 16.49 1.56
N ALA A 24 -5.21 17.83 1.60
CA ALA A 24 -4.41 18.64 2.51
C ALA A 24 -4.98 18.56 3.94
N MET A 25 -4.50 17.59 4.72
CA MET A 25 -4.84 17.39 6.12
C MET A 25 -3.58 17.44 6.99
N ALA A 26 -3.72 17.79 8.26
CA ALA A 26 -2.61 17.73 9.19
C ALA A 26 -2.24 16.26 9.49
N PHE A 27 -0.95 15.99 9.72
CA PHE A 27 -0.45 14.65 10.00
C PHE A 27 -1.21 13.94 11.14
N GLN A 28 -1.54 14.68 12.21
CA GLN A 28 -2.28 14.13 13.35
C GLN A 28 -3.72 13.72 12.99
N GLU A 29 -4.37 14.45 12.09
CA GLU A 29 -5.72 14.10 11.62
C GLU A 29 -5.68 12.83 10.78
N LEU A 30 -4.65 12.68 9.93
CA LEU A 30 -4.40 11.46 9.16
C LEU A 30 -4.12 10.27 10.08
N VAL A 31 -3.24 10.42 11.07
CA VAL A 31 -2.93 9.36 12.05
C VAL A 31 -4.20 8.89 12.74
N LYS A 32 -5.05 9.83 13.20
CA LYS A 32 -6.32 9.48 13.82
C LYS A 32 -7.23 8.71 12.85
N ALA A 33 -7.40 9.24 11.63
CA ALA A 33 -8.30 8.63 10.64
C ALA A 33 -7.85 7.22 10.21
N TYR A 34 -6.54 7.02 10.01
CA TYR A 34 -5.98 5.70 9.69
C TYR A 34 -6.03 4.75 10.88
N GLY A 35 -5.80 5.26 12.09
CA GLY A 35 -5.94 4.47 13.32
C GLY A 35 -7.37 3.98 13.55
N ASP A 36 -8.38 4.83 13.31
CA ASP A 36 -9.79 4.44 13.43
C ASP A 36 -10.16 3.34 12.41
N GLN A 37 -9.66 3.45 11.16
CA GLN A 37 -9.83 2.42 10.13
C GLN A 37 -9.12 1.11 10.51
N ALA A 38 -7.83 1.17 10.83
CA ALA A 38 -7.00 0.01 11.15
C ALA A 38 -7.54 -0.73 12.38
N ARG A 39 -7.95 0.00 13.43
CA ARG A 39 -8.58 -0.60 14.62
C ARG A 39 -9.83 -1.39 14.26
N SER A 40 -10.69 -0.82 13.41
CA SER A 40 -11.94 -1.47 13.00
C SER A 40 -11.67 -2.77 12.24
N LEU A 41 -10.66 -2.77 11.35
CA LEU A 41 -10.22 -3.96 10.62
C LEU A 41 -9.63 -5.02 11.57
N LEU A 42 -8.73 -4.63 12.48
CA LEU A 42 -8.11 -5.53 13.44
C LEU A 42 -9.14 -6.17 14.37
N GLN A 43 -10.13 -5.41 14.85
CA GLN A 43 -11.25 -5.95 15.63
C GLN A 43 -12.16 -6.87 14.82
N GLY A 44 -12.23 -6.67 13.50
CA GLY A 44 -12.87 -7.57 12.56
C GLY A 44 -12.12 -8.89 12.34
N GLY A 45 -10.89 -9.02 12.84
CA GLY A 45 -10.10 -10.24 12.74
C GLY A 45 -9.45 -10.46 11.36
N VAL A 46 -9.06 -9.37 10.68
CA VAL A 46 -8.31 -9.47 9.42
C VAL A 46 -6.98 -10.18 9.62
N ASP A 47 -6.54 -10.92 8.61
CA ASP A 47 -5.25 -11.63 8.65
C ASP A 47 -4.08 -10.72 8.23
N ILE A 48 -4.36 -9.67 7.46
CA ILE A 48 -3.37 -8.73 6.91
C ILE A 48 -3.95 -7.31 6.93
N LEU A 49 -3.09 -6.30 7.06
CA LEU A 49 -3.44 -4.91 6.77
C LEU A 49 -2.77 -4.44 5.47
N LEU A 50 -3.55 -4.04 4.48
CA LEU A 50 -3.05 -3.51 3.22
C LEU A 50 -3.21 -1.98 3.16
N VAL A 51 -2.09 -1.24 3.25
CA VAL A 51 -2.04 0.20 2.98
C VAL A 51 -1.76 0.39 1.49
N GLU A 52 -2.79 0.69 0.71
CA GLU A 52 -2.66 0.72 -0.76
C GLU A 52 -3.02 2.03 -1.43
N THR A 53 -2.62 2.12 -2.70
CA THR A 53 -2.86 3.28 -3.57
C THR A 53 -2.25 4.54 -2.96
N VAL A 54 -1.02 4.41 -2.46
CA VAL A 54 -0.30 5.52 -1.88
C VAL A 54 0.26 6.42 -2.98
N PHE A 55 -0.29 7.62 -3.09
CA PHE A 55 0.23 8.68 -3.96
C PHE A 55 1.22 9.61 -3.25
N ASP A 56 1.14 9.71 -1.92
CA ASP A 56 2.04 10.48 -1.08
C ASP A 56 2.59 9.66 0.09
N SER A 57 3.91 9.53 0.15
CA SER A 57 4.62 8.84 1.23
C SER A 57 4.37 9.46 2.59
N ALA A 58 4.06 10.76 2.70
CA ALA A 58 3.67 11.35 3.99
C ALA A 58 2.42 10.69 4.56
N ASN A 59 1.44 10.38 3.70
CA ASN A 59 0.22 9.68 4.08
C ASN A 59 0.49 8.23 4.47
N ALA A 60 1.34 7.53 3.72
CA ALA A 60 1.78 6.19 4.12
C ALA A 60 2.48 6.20 5.47
N LYS A 61 3.33 7.19 5.76
CA LYS A 61 3.98 7.32 7.06
C LYS A 61 2.97 7.54 8.19
N ALA A 62 1.94 8.35 7.97
CA ALA A 62 0.87 8.54 8.94
C ALA A 62 0.10 7.24 9.20
N ALA A 63 -0.26 6.50 8.14
CA ALA A 63 -0.93 5.21 8.26
C ALA A 63 -0.07 4.17 8.99
N LEU A 64 1.19 4.01 8.60
CA LEU A 64 2.13 3.08 9.21
C LEU A 64 2.40 3.44 10.69
N PHE A 65 2.51 4.73 11.00
CA PHE A 65 2.65 5.20 12.38
C PHE A 65 1.41 4.82 13.20
N ALA A 66 0.21 5.11 12.70
CA ALA A 66 -1.03 4.75 13.38
C ALA A 66 -1.15 3.24 13.63
N ILE A 67 -0.83 2.40 12.63
CA ILE A 67 -0.84 0.94 12.77
C ILE A 67 0.15 0.48 13.83
N ARG A 68 1.38 1.01 13.83
CA ARG A 68 2.39 0.64 14.83
C ARG A 68 1.98 1.04 16.24
N THR A 69 1.42 2.22 16.43
CA THR A 69 0.83 2.66 17.70
C THR A 69 -0.28 1.70 18.17
N LEU A 70 -1.14 1.22 17.28
CA LEU A 70 -2.17 0.25 17.65
C LEU A 70 -1.61 -1.09 18.13
N PHE A 71 -0.49 -1.55 17.56
CA PHE A 71 0.18 -2.77 18.00
C PHE A 71 0.93 -2.57 19.32
N GLU A 72 1.68 -1.48 19.44
CA GLU A 72 2.60 -1.23 20.56
C GLU A 72 1.90 -0.65 21.79
N ASP A 73 1.11 0.41 21.63
CA ASP A 73 0.52 1.17 22.74
C ASP A 73 -0.83 0.61 23.16
N ASP A 74 -1.66 0.21 22.19
CA ASP A 74 -3.02 -0.29 22.46
C ASP A 74 -3.07 -1.82 22.62
N GLY A 75 -1.98 -2.52 22.31
CA GLY A 75 -1.86 -3.97 22.44
C GLY A 75 -2.80 -4.77 21.54
N LEU A 76 -3.21 -4.22 20.39
CA LEU A 76 -3.98 -4.98 19.41
C LEU A 76 -3.12 -6.07 18.75
N PRO A 77 -3.73 -7.17 18.27
CA PRO A 77 -2.99 -8.24 17.61
C PRO A 77 -2.15 -7.72 16.43
N GLU A 78 -0.86 -8.05 16.43
CA GLU A 78 0.02 -7.71 15.32
C GLU A 78 -0.22 -8.67 14.15
N VAL A 79 -0.55 -8.10 13.00
CA VAL A 79 -0.73 -8.79 11.72
C VAL A 79 0.25 -8.24 10.68
N PRO A 80 0.60 -9.00 9.64
CA PRO A 80 1.43 -8.49 8.55
C PRO A 80 0.87 -7.21 7.93
N VAL A 81 1.75 -6.23 7.70
CA VAL A 81 1.40 -4.98 7.01
C VAL A 81 1.98 -5.00 5.61
N PHE A 82 1.11 -4.85 4.61
CA PHE A 82 1.47 -4.71 3.21
C PHE A 82 1.34 -3.24 2.80
N LEU A 83 2.25 -2.78 1.95
CA LEU A 83 2.29 -1.39 1.49
C LEU A 83 2.36 -1.34 -0.03
N SER A 84 1.41 -0.67 -0.66
CA SER A 84 1.39 -0.50 -2.12
C SER A 84 1.32 0.98 -2.50
N GLY A 85 2.34 1.43 -3.23
CA GLY A 85 2.37 2.75 -3.83
C GLY A 85 1.82 2.76 -5.26
N THR A 86 1.55 3.96 -5.78
CA THR A 86 1.15 4.13 -7.17
C THR A 86 2.08 5.11 -7.88
N ILE A 87 2.83 4.60 -8.86
CA ILE A 87 3.56 5.41 -9.83
C ILE A 87 2.58 5.83 -10.92
N VAL A 88 2.43 7.13 -11.12
CA VAL A 88 1.32 7.68 -11.92
C VAL A 88 1.58 7.64 -13.42
N ASP A 89 2.84 7.63 -13.84
CA ASP A 89 3.23 7.61 -15.25
C ASP A 89 4.65 7.06 -15.47
N MET A 90 5.12 7.12 -16.73
CA MET A 90 6.44 6.62 -17.12
C MET A 90 7.62 7.45 -16.61
N SER A 91 7.39 8.57 -15.91
CA SER A 91 8.46 9.29 -15.20
C SER A 91 9.00 8.48 -14.01
N GLY A 92 8.26 7.45 -13.57
CA GLY A 92 8.66 6.60 -12.45
C GLY A 92 8.43 7.24 -11.09
N ARG A 93 7.54 8.23 -11.01
CA ARG A 93 7.26 8.99 -9.79
C ARG A 93 5.84 8.77 -9.28
N THR A 94 5.69 8.84 -7.95
CA THR A 94 4.40 9.02 -7.29
C THR A 94 3.85 10.41 -7.59
N LEU A 95 2.59 10.69 -7.21
CA LEU A 95 1.99 12.02 -7.38
C LEU A 95 2.75 13.09 -6.57
N SER A 96 3.31 12.72 -5.41
CA SER A 96 4.20 13.58 -4.61
C SER A 96 5.62 13.71 -5.18
N GLY A 97 5.90 13.12 -6.34
CA GLY A 97 7.17 13.26 -7.07
C GLY A 97 8.28 12.32 -6.61
N GLN A 98 8.01 11.34 -5.76
CA GLN A 98 9.03 10.40 -5.27
C GLN A 98 9.26 9.24 -6.24
N THR A 99 10.51 8.78 -6.36
CA THR A 99 10.81 7.53 -7.06
C THR A 99 10.45 6.31 -6.20
N GLY A 100 10.36 5.13 -6.80
CA GLY A 100 10.11 3.89 -6.05
C GLY A 100 11.15 3.60 -4.97
N GLU A 101 12.42 3.93 -5.20
CA GLU A 101 13.49 3.78 -4.20
C GLU A 101 13.32 4.77 -3.05
N ALA A 102 12.97 6.02 -3.35
CA ALA A 102 12.68 7.02 -2.33
C ALA A 102 11.48 6.61 -1.48
N PHE A 103 10.45 6.02 -2.11
CA PHE A 103 9.31 5.44 -1.42
C PHE A 103 9.75 4.38 -0.40
N LEU A 104 10.50 3.35 -0.84
CA LEU A 104 11.03 2.28 0.02
C LEU A 104 11.78 2.82 1.24
N VAL A 105 12.68 3.78 1.03
CA VAL A 105 13.48 4.37 2.12
C VAL A 105 12.57 5.15 3.07
N SER A 106 11.63 5.93 2.55
CA SER A 106 10.77 6.81 3.35
C SER A 106 9.74 6.08 4.22
N THR A 107 9.42 4.83 3.88
CA THR A 107 8.43 4.01 4.58
C THR A 107 9.03 2.84 5.36
N ARG A 108 10.36 2.66 5.30
CA ARG A 108 11.07 1.53 5.93
C ARG A 108 10.80 1.39 7.42
N GLN A 109 10.64 2.49 8.15
CA GLN A 109 10.34 2.47 9.59
C GLN A 109 9.01 1.81 9.94
N GLY A 110 8.07 1.70 8.98
CA GLY A 110 6.83 0.95 9.19
C GLY A 110 7.05 -0.56 9.23
N ASN A 111 8.24 -1.04 8.86
CA ASN A 111 8.63 -2.45 8.75
C ASN A 111 7.55 -3.31 8.05
N PRO A 112 7.13 -2.93 6.82
CA PRO A 112 6.15 -3.70 6.06
C PRO A 112 6.74 -5.07 5.65
N MET A 113 5.90 -6.11 5.69
CA MET A 113 6.29 -7.45 5.23
C MET A 113 6.45 -7.48 3.70
N CYS A 114 5.55 -6.78 3.01
CA CYS A 114 5.54 -6.66 1.55
C CYS A 114 5.43 -5.18 1.14
N VAL A 115 6.20 -4.76 0.13
CA VAL A 115 6.09 -3.44 -0.49
C VAL A 115 6.00 -3.56 -2.01
N GLY A 116 5.23 -2.70 -2.67
CA GLY A 116 5.21 -2.70 -4.11
C GLY A 116 4.29 -1.68 -4.76
N LEU A 117 3.75 -2.04 -5.93
CA LEU A 117 3.03 -1.12 -6.80
C LEU A 117 1.68 -1.66 -7.26
N ASN A 118 0.71 -0.74 -7.37
CA ASN A 118 -0.60 -1.01 -7.91
C ASN A 118 -1.15 0.13 -8.75
N CYS A 119 -2.19 -0.19 -9.54
CA CYS A 119 -2.94 0.76 -10.34
C CYS A 119 -2.07 1.51 -11.38
N ALA A 120 -2.60 2.59 -11.93
CA ALA A 120 -2.09 3.52 -12.95
C ALA A 120 -1.51 2.90 -14.23
N LEU A 121 -0.51 2.04 -14.11
CA LEU A 121 0.23 1.43 -15.19
C LEU A 121 -0.24 0.02 -15.50
N GLY A 122 -0.10 -0.36 -16.77
CA GLY A 122 -0.25 -1.75 -17.21
C GLY A 122 0.96 -2.60 -16.81
N ALA A 123 0.80 -3.93 -16.85
CA ALA A 123 1.86 -4.87 -16.44
C ALA A 123 3.20 -4.66 -17.17
N LYS A 124 3.16 -4.31 -18.46
CA LYS A 124 4.37 -4.06 -19.27
C LYS A 124 5.15 -2.85 -18.75
N ASP A 125 4.45 -1.78 -18.42
CA ASP A 125 5.03 -0.50 -18.02
C ASP A 125 5.48 -0.53 -16.56
N MET A 126 4.71 -1.20 -15.69
CA MET A 126 5.02 -1.33 -14.27
C MET A 126 6.27 -2.19 -14.00
N ARG A 127 6.57 -3.15 -14.89
CA ARG A 127 7.65 -4.14 -14.71
C ARG A 127 8.99 -3.51 -14.33
N GLN A 128 9.42 -2.47 -15.05
CA GLN A 128 10.73 -1.85 -14.82
C GLN A 128 10.85 -1.22 -13.42
N PHE A 129 9.74 -0.68 -12.90
CA PHE A 129 9.73 -0.03 -11.59
C PHE A 129 9.77 -1.07 -10.47
N VAL A 130 9.02 -2.16 -10.62
CA VAL A 130 9.02 -3.30 -9.69
C VAL A 130 10.39 -3.98 -9.68
N GLU A 131 11.01 -4.21 -10.84
CA GLU A 131 12.37 -4.77 -10.94
C GLU A 131 13.44 -3.86 -10.30
N ASN A 132 13.25 -2.55 -10.33
CA ASN A 132 14.16 -1.63 -9.64
C ASN A 132 13.92 -1.65 -8.13
N MET A 133 12.67 -1.56 -7.68
CA MET A 133 12.32 -1.65 -6.26
C MET A 133 12.80 -2.97 -5.64
N SER A 134 12.68 -4.09 -6.35
CA SER A 134 13.10 -5.41 -5.86
C SER A 134 14.60 -5.53 -5.59
N LYS A 135 15.43 -4.66 -6.19
CA LYS A 135 16.88 -4.66 -5.93
C LYS A 135 17.25 -3.94 -4.63
N TRP A 136 16.38 -3.06 -4.14
CA TRP A 136 16.65 -2.19 -2.99
C TRP A 136 15.76 -2.50 -1.77
N SER A 137 14.77 -3.37 -1.93
CA SER A 137 13.84 -3.76 -0.87
C SER A 137 14.36 -4.95 -0.07
N ASP A 138 14.33 -4.83 1.26
CA ASP A 138 14.48 -5.98 2.17
C ASP A 138 13.14 -6.75 2.35
N ALA A 139 12.01 -6.07 2.08
CA ALA A 139 10.67 -6.64 2.14
C ALA A 139 10.32 -7.42 0.86
N LEU A 140 9.34 -8.31 0.94
CA LEU A 140 8.79 -8.99 -0.22
C LEU A 140 8.18 -7.99 -1.20
N ILE A 141 8.16 -8.34 -2.48
CA ILE A 141 7.64 -7.46 -3.53
C ILE A 141 6.25 -7.90 -3.95
N LEU A 142 5.30 -6.96 -3.93
CA LEU A 142 3.94 -7.16 -4.42
C LEU A 142 3.67 -6.31 -5.66
N CYS A 143 2.84 -6.78 -6.57
CA CYS A 143 2.56 -6.09 -7.82
C CYS A 143 1.20 -6.50 -8.37
N TYR A 144 0.29 -5.55 -8.53
CA TYR A 144 -1.02 -5.77 -9.13
C TYR A 144 -1.39 -4.63 -10.09
N PRO A 145 -0.94 -4.71 -11.37
CA PRO A 145 -1.09 -3.66 -12.36
C PRO A 145 -2.49 -3.61 -12.96
N ASN A 146 -2.83 -2.48 -13.59
CA ASN A 146 -4.06 -2.34 -14.36
C ASN A 146 -4.03 -3.23 -15.62
N ALA A 147 -5.20 -3.62 -16.13
CA ALA A 147 -5.35 -4.38 -17.38
C ALA A 147 -5.10 -3.56 -18.66
N GLY A 148 -4.50 -2.36 -18.53
CA GLY A 148 -4.41 -1.34 -19.56
C GLY A 148 -5.59 -0.38 -19.53
N TRP A 149 -5.48 0.71 -20.29
CA TRP A 149 -6.55 1.69 -20.44
C TRP A 149 -7.77 1.06 -21.13
N TRP A 150 -8.97 1.51 -20.74
CA TRP A 150 -10.17 1.17 -21.50
C TRP A 150 -9.98 1.66 -22.93
N LYS A 151 -10.01 0.74 -23.89
CA LYS A 151 -10.00 1.11 -25.30
C LYS A 151 -11.44 1.45 -25.67
N ARG A 152 -11.70 2.71 -26.05
CA ARG A 152 -12.91 3.04 -26.80
C ARG A 152 -12.74 2.42 -28.18
N ASN A 153 -13.37 1.28 -28.41
CA ASN A 153 -13.61 0.78 -29.76
C ASN A 153 -14.76 1.58 -30.38
#